data_AF-A0A8J5TK36-F1
#
_entry.id   AF-A0A8J5TK36-F1
#
_cell.length_a   1.000
_cell.length_b   1.000
_cell.length_c   1.000
_cell.angle_alpha   90.00
_cell.angle_beta   90.00
_cell.angle_gamma   90.00
#
_symmetry.space_group_name_H-M   'P 1'
#
loop_
_entity.id
_entity.type
_entity.pdbx_description
1 polymer ?
#
loop_
_entity_poly.entity_id
_entity_poly.type
_entity_poly.pdbx_seq_one_letter_code
_entity_poly.pdbx_strand_id
1 'polypeptide(L)'
;MAFSSTAAATAAAAFASGHRSAACRPSSKSSSSFLGASFPRVSAVRRCAASGAPARRAVAVTVRAQAASAGGKKSVLIVNTNGGGHAVIGFYFAKELLAAGHAVTVLTVGEEGSDKMKKTPFSRFSELTSAGAKTVWGDPADVGAVVSGASFDVVLDNNGKDLDAVKPVADWAKAAGVGQFLFVSSAGIYTTSDEPPHVEGDAVKESAGHVGVEKYIAGEFTNWASFRPQYMIGSGNNKDCEEWFFDRIVRKRPVPIPGSGMQITNIAHVRDLASMLALAVESPGAAAGKIFNSVCDRAVTFNGLVKMCAAAAGIDAEIVHYDPAAVGVDAKKAFPFRNMHFYAEPRAAKEVLGWTSKTNLPEDLKERFAEYASSGRGEKEMSFDLDDKILSAVGVPVAVAA
;
A
#
# COMPACT_ATOMS: atom_id res chain seq x y z
N MET A 1 59.03 23.76 -3.42
CA MET A 1 60.48 23.57 -3.24
C MET A 1 60.79 23.79 -1.77
N ALA A 2 61.39 22.77 -1.12
CA ALA A 2 62.13 22.79 0.16
C ALA A 2 61.35 23.22 1.42
N PHE A 3 61.54 22.73 2.65
CA PHE A 3 62.59 22.00 3.39
C PHE A 3 61.87 21.41 4.65
N SER A 4 62.05 20.16 5.08
CA SER A 4 63.05 19.63 6.07
C SER A 4 62.35 19.12 7.34
N SER A 5 62.52 17.84 7.70
CA SER A 5 63.22 17.31 8.92
C SER A 5 62.54 17.65 10.27
N THR A 6 62.43 16.80 11.30
CA THR A 6 63.21 15.63 11.77
C THR A 6 62.45 14.95 12.92
N ALA A 7 62.89 13.75 13.28
CA ALA A 7 62.37 12.84 14.31
C ALA A 7 62.44 13.33 15.77
N ALA A 8 61.67 12.66 16.66
CA ALA A 8 62.19 12.04 17.89
C ALA A 8 61.11 11.22 18.65
N ALA A 9 61.54 10.07 19.20
CA ALA A 9 60.88 9.25 20.21
C ALA A 9 60.72 10.03 21.55
N THR A 10 59.92 9.67 22.56
CA THR A 10 59.95 8.42 23.35
C THR A 10 58.81 8.40 24.39
N ALA A 11 58.39 7.19 24.78
CA ALA A 11 57.91 6.74 26.10
C ALA A 11 56.49 7.09 26.64
N ALA A 12 55.65 6.04 26.64
CA ALA A 12 54.98 5.38 27.78
C ALA A 12 54.16 6.17 28.81
N ALA A 13 52.86 5.82 28.91
CA ALA A 13 52.22 5.43 30.17
C ALA A 13 50.97 4.57 29.90
N ALA A 14 50.91 3.41 30.55
CA ALA A 14 49.83 2.45 30.52
C ALA A 14 48.70 2.83 31.51
N PHE A 15 47.47 2.39 31.24
CA PHE A 15 46.50 2.11 32.29
C PHE A 15 45.79 0.79 32.03
N ALA A 16 45.67 0.04 33.11
CA ALA A 16 45.49 -1.40 33.16
C ALA A 16 44.01 -1.81 33.13
N SER A 17 43.79 -3.01 32.58
CA SER A 17 42.58 -3.80 32.73
C SER A 17 42.86 -4.97 33.68
N GLY A 18 41.90 -5.26 34.55
CA GLY A 18 41.86 -6.39 35.48
C GLY A 18 40.59 -6.23 36.32
N HIS A 19 39.74 -7.24 36.55
CA HIS A 19 40.03 -8.64 36.81
C HIS A 19 38.91 -9.57 36.31
N ARG A 20 39.30 -10.79 35.96
CA ARG A 20 38.49 -12.01 35.99
C ARG A 20 39.15 -13.01 36.95
N SER A 21 38.31 -13.96 37.40
CA SER A 21 38.60 -15.27 38.03
C SER A 21 38.25 -15.30 39.52
N ALA A 22 37.63 -16.34 40.09
CA ALA A 22 37.11 -17.62 39.61
C ALA A 22 36.24 -18.21 40.75
N ALA A 23 35.32 -19.14 40.45
CA ALA A 23 34.93 -20.19 41.41
C ALA A 23 34.17 -21.37 40.76
N CYS A 24 34.82 -22.52 40.83
CA CYS A 24 34.40 -23.92 40.90
C CYS A 24 32.92 -24.35 40.84
N ARG A 25 32.70 -25.45 40.11
CA ARG A 25 31.66 -26.51 40.30
C ARG A 25 32.33 -27.74 40.95
N PRO A 26 31.64 -28.85 41.31
CA PRO A 26 30.22 -29.08 41.66
C PRO A 26 30.04 -29.96 42.94
N SER A 27 28.82 -30.17 43.44
CA SER A 27 28.24 -31.51 43.77
C SER A 27 27.12 -31.52 44.84
N SER A 28 26.10 -32.35 44.53
CA SER A 28 25.33 -33.25 45.40
C SER A 28 24.15 -32.77 46.29
N LYS A 29 23.01 -33.41 45.98
CA LYS A 29 22.00 -34.08 46.86
C LYS A 29 21.22 -33.27 47.91
N SER A 30 19.89 -33.28 47.76
CA SER A 30 18.90 -33.85 48.70
C SER A 30 17.52 -33.21 48.45
N SER A 31 16.59 -33.92 47.82
CA SER A 31 15.45 -34.63 48.44
C SER A 31 14.64 -33.84 49.48
N SER A 32 13.39 -33.53 49.13
CA SER A 32 12.27 -33.61 50.07
C SER A 32 10.98 -33.90 49.30
N SER A 33 10.53 -35.12 49.56
CA SER A 33 9.24 -35.74 49.28
C SER A 33 8.06 -34.99 49.90
N PHE A 34 6.93 -34.93 49.18
CA PHE A 34 5.61 -35.02 49.80
C PHE A 34 4.77 -36.09 49.11
N LEU A 35 4.48 -37.12 49.91
CA LEU A 35 3.45 -38.15 49.77
C LEU A 35 2.08 -37.43 49.68
N GLY A 36 1.07 -37.87 48.92
CA GLY A 36 0.65 -39.24 48.67
C GLY A 36 -0.56 -39.57 49.56
N ALA A 37 -1.79 -39.36 49.06
CA ALA A 37 -3.03 -39.95 49.54
C ALA A 37 -3.99 -40.04 48.33
N SER A 38 -4.07 -41.17 47.62
CA SER A 38 -4.78 -42.43 47.92
C SER A 38 -6.29 -42.24 48.03
N PHE A 39 -7.04 -42.64 46.99
CA PHE A 39 -8.36 -43.29 47.05
C PHE A 39 -8.64 -44.02 45.72
N PRO A 40 -9.56 -45.01 45.69
CA PRO A 40 -9.28 -46.32 45.10
C PRO A 40 -9.89 -46.53 43.72
N ARG A 41 -9.37 -47.56 43.05
CA ARG A 41 -9.81 -48.07 41.76
C ARG A 41 -10.96 -49.06 41.98
N VAL A 42 -12.13 -48.81 41.37
CA VAL A 42 -13.15 -49.84 41.11
C VAL A 42 -13.40 -49.86 39.61
N SER A 43 -13.13 -51.00 39.00
CA SER A 43 -13.47 -51.31 37.61
C SER A 43 -14.95 -51.70 37.52
N ALA A 44 -15.69 -51.05 36.63
CA ALA A 44 -16.91 -51.61 36.07
C ALA A 44 -17.08 -51.17 34.61
N VAL A 45 -17.23 -52.19 33.78
CA VAL A 45 -17.47 -52.16 32.33
C VAL A 45 -18.77 -51.44 32.00
N ARG A 46 -18.79 -50.57 30.97
CA ARG A 46 -19.92 -50.45 30.03
C ARG A 46 -19.62 -49.57 28.80
N ARG A 47 -19.62 -50.26 27.65
CA ARG A 47 -20.11 -49.91 26.30
C ARG A 47 -20.07 -48.45 25.85
N CYS A 48 -19.36 -48.25 24.73
CA CYS A 48 -19.47 -47.12 23.81
C CYS A 48 -20.93 -46.80 23.46
N ALA A 49 -21.29 -45.52 23.58
CA ALA A 49 -22.36 -44.90 22.82
C ALA A 49 -21.87 -43.51 22.41
N ALA A 50 -21.87 -43.28 21.10
CA ALA A 50 -21.53 -42.02 20.48
C ALA A 50 -22.53 -40.93 20.91
N SER A 51 -22.03 -39.77 21.34
CA SER A 51 -22.81 -38.55 21.45
C SER A 51 -22.11 -37.46 20.65
N GLY A 52 -22.72 -37.07 19.54
CA GLY A 52 -22.27 -36.02 18.65
C GLY A 52 -22.15 -34.67 19.37
N ALA A 53 -21.11 -33.93 19.00
CA ALA A 53 -20.94 -32.53 19.39
C ALA A 53 -22.09 -31.69 18.80
N PRO A 54 -22.61 -30.69 19.52
CA PRO A 54 -23.63 -29.81 18.96
C PRO A 54 -22.98 -28.89 17.93
N ALA A 55 -23.53 -28.92 16.71
CA ALA A 55 -23.20 -27.99 15.65
C ALA A 55 -23.46 -26.55 16.15
N ARG A 56 -22.41 -25.72 16.16
CA ARG A 56 -22.55 -24.27 16.33
C ARG A 56 -23.37 -23.76 15.15
N ARG A 57 -24.62 -23.40 15.43
CA ARG A 57 -25.53 -22.75 14.49
C ARG A 57 -24.91 -21.40 14.13
N ALA A 58 -24.30 -21.32 12.95
CA ALA A 58 -23.89 -20.05 12.37
C ALA A 58 -25.16 -19.22 12.15
N VAL A 59 -25.34 -18.17 12.94
CA VAL A 59 -26.35 -17.15 12.67
C VAL A 59 -25.86 -16.43 11.43
N ALA A 60 -26.39 -16.80 10.27
CA ALA A 60 -26.21 -16.05 9.04
C ALA A 60 -26.84 -14.66 9.27
N VAL A 61 -25.99 -13.69 9.61
CA VAL A 61 -26.36 -12.28 9.51
C VAL A 61 -26.42 -11.99 8.02
N THR A 62 -27.62 -12.08 7.46
CA THR A 62 -27.92 -11.55 6.14
C THR A 62 -27.77 -10.03 6.24
N VAL A 63 -26.56 -9.53 5.98
CA VAL A 63 -26.37 -8.10 5.69
C VAL A 63 -27.04 -7.89 4.34
N ARG A 64 -28.32 -7.51 4.37
CA ARG A 64 -28.93 -6.86 3.22
C ARG A 64 -28.06 -5.66 2.92
N ALA A 65 -27.42 -5.64 1.74
CA ALA A 65 -26.88 -4.41 1.20
C ALA A 65 -28.01 -3.38 1.18
N GLN A 66 -27.98 -2.45 2.12
CA GLN A 66 -28.78 -1.24 2.05
C GLN A 66 -28.18 -0.40 0.92
N ALA A 67 -28.58 -0.71 -0.31
CA ALA A 67 -28.57 0.27 -1.38
C ALA A 67 -29.67 1.28 -1.06
N ALA A 68 -29.31 2.32 -0.31
CA ALA A 68 -30.07 3.56 -0.20
C ALA A 68 -29.09 4.62 0.27
N SER A 69 -28.67 5.49 -0.65
CA SER A 69 -27.93 6.71 -0.35
C SER A 69 -28.76 7.52 0.65
N ALA A 70 -28.29 7.63 1.89
CA ALA A 70 -28.93 8.49 2.88
C ALA A 70 -28.78 9.97 2.50
N GLY A 71 -27.82 10.29 1.61
CA GLY A 71 -27.71 11.58 0.93
C GLY A 71 -28.31 11.51 -0.47
N GLY A 72 -28.98 12.56 -0.93
CA GLY A 72 -29.41 12.67 -2.32
C GLY A 72 -28.22 12.67 -3.30
N LYS A 73 -28.52 12.72 -4.60
CA LYS A 73 -27.51 12.85 -5.66
C LYS A 73 -26.59 14.04 -5.37
N LYS A 74 -25.28 13.80 -5.40
CA LYS A 74 -24.22 14.80 -5.20
C LYS A 74 -23.48 15.11 -6.50
N SER A 75 -22.98 16.32 -6.64
CA SER A 75 -22.02 16.76 -7.66
C SER A 75 -20.61 16.70 -7.09
N VAL A 76 -19.74 15.88 -7.67
CA VAL A 76 -18.38 15.64 -7.20
C VAL A 76 -17.34 16.07 -8.24
N LEU A 77 -16.40 16.91 -7.83
CA LEU A 77 -15.21 17.24 -8.62
C LEU A 77 -14.04 16.37 -8.16
N ILE A 78 -13.38 15.71 -9.10
CA ILE A 78 -12.14 14.97 -8.88
C ILE A 78 -11.02 15.71 -9.58
N VAL A 79 -10.10 16.30 -8.83
CA VAL A 79 -8.84 16.84 -9.36
C VAL A 79 -7.83 15.71 -9.41
N ASN A 80 -7.61 15.17 -10.59
CA ASN A 80 -6.80 13.98 -10.82
C ASN A 80 -5.41 14.34 -11.35
N THR A 81 -4.39 13.69 -10.78
CA THR A 81 -3.03 13.79 -11.32
C THR A 81 -2.94 13.30 -12.77
N ASN A 82 -1.97 13.81 -13.52
CA ASN A 82 -1.73 13.45 -14.91
C ASN A 82 -0.71 12.32 -15.11
N GLY A 83 -0.32 11.65 -14.02
CA GLY A 83 0.60 10.53 -14.10
C GLY A 83 0.92 9.91 -12.76
N GLY A 84 1.79 8.91 -12.80
CA GLY A 84 2.13 8.11 -11.63
C GLY A 84 0.98 7.22 -11.17
N GLY A 85 1.30 6.31 -10.26
CA GLY A 85 0.35 5.28 -9.83
C GLY A 85 -0.97 5.84 -9.28
N HIS A 86 -0.98 7.05 -8.72
CA HIS A 86 -2.20 7.66 -8.15
C HIS A 86 -3.25 8.04 -9.19
N ALA A 87 -2.91 8.20 -10.47
CA ALA A 87 -3.88 8.55 -11.51
C ALA A 87 -5.06 7.56 -11.59
N VAL A 88 -4.81 6.30 -11.27
CA VAL A 88 -5.81 5.22 -11.27
C VAL A 88 -6.83 5.37 -10.14
N ILE A 89 -6.49 6.03 -9.02
CA ILE A 89 -7.41 6.27 -7.90
C ILE A 89 -8.59 7.11 -8.37
N GLY A 90 -8.33 8.26 -9.02
CA GLY A 90 -9.38 9.13 -9.53
C GLY A 90 -10.29 8.45 -10.56
N PHE A 91 -9.73 7.58 -11.41
CA PHE A 91 -10.51 6.80 -12.38
C PHE A 91 -11.49 5.83 -11.70
N TYR A 92 -11.03 5.03 -10.73
CA TYR A 92 -11.94 4.09 -10.04
C TYR A 92 -12.91 4.80 -9.10
N PHE A 93 -12.47 5.88 -8.45
CA PHE A 93 -13.37 6.68 -7.62
C PHE A 93 -14.50 7.29 -8.45
N ALA A 94 -14.21 7.82 -9.64
CA ALA A 94 -15.24 8.27 -10.58
C ALA A 94 -16.22 7.14 -10.92
N LYS A 95 -15.73 5.93 -11.22
CA LYS A 95 -16.60 4.76 -11.51
C LYS A 95 -17.51 4.41 -10.34
N GLU A 96 -16.97 4.38 -9.12
CA GLU A 96 -17.74 4.05 -7.91
C GLU A 96 -18.84 5.10 -7.66
N LEU A 97 -18.52 6.39 -7.83
CA LEU A 97 -19.49 7.47 -7.67
C LEU A 97 -20.59 7.47 -8.74
N LEU A 98 -20.24 7.22 -10.00
CA LEU A 98 -21.22 7.09 -11.08
C LEU A 98 -22.17 5.91 -10.83
N ALA A 99 -21.62 4.78 -10.37
CA ALA A 99 -22.41 3.60 -10.00
C ALA A 99 -23.36 3.87 -8.82
N ALA A 100 -22.96 4.73 -7.88
CA ALA A 100 -23.80 5.21 -6.79
C ALA A 100 -24.80 6.33 -7.20
N GLY A 101 -24.77 6.79 -8.45
CA GLY A 101 -25.73 7.76 -9.00
C GLY A 101 -25.34 9.24 -8.84
N HIS A 102 -24.11 9.53 -8.40
CA HIS A 102 -23.61 10.91 -8.32
C HIS A 102 -23.27 11.48 -9.70
N ALA A 103 -23.29 12.81 -9.81
CA ALA A 103 -22.71 13.51 -10.94
C ALA A 103 -21.21 13.69 -10.71
N VAL A 104 -20.39 13.35 -11.71
CA VAL A 104 -18.93 13.39 -11.60
C VAL A 104 -18.33 14.27 -12.68
N THR A 105 -17.46 15.19 -12.27
CA THR A 105 -16.53 15.89 -13.16
C THR A 105 -15.10 15.50 -12.77
N VAL A 106 -14.32 15.03 -13.73
CA VAL A 106 -12.89 14.72 -13.56
C VAL A 106 -12.08 15.81 -14.24
N LEU A 107 -11.40 16.63 -13.44
CA LEU A 107 -10.38 17.57 -13.88
C LEU A 107 -9.02 16.87 -13.88
N THR A 108 -8.44 16.64 -15.05
CA THR A 108 -7.10 16.05 -15.16
C THR A 108 -6.05 17.12 -15.45
N VAL A 109 -4.95 17.10 -14.72
CA VAL A 109 -3.90 18.12 -14.86
C VAL A 109 -3.26 18.11 -16.26
N GLY A 110 -3.09 19.29 -16.85
CA GLY A 110 -2.42 19.45 -18.14
C GLY A 110 -3.38 19.39 -19.32
N GLU A 111 -2.93 18.88 -20.46
CA GLU A 111 -3.63 18.99 -21.74
C GLU A 111 -4.16 17.64 -22.24
N GLU A 112 -5.38 17.66 -22.79
CA GLU A 112 -6.07 16.48 -23.35
C GLU A 112 -5.26 15.81 -24.48
N GLY A 113 -4.64 16.60 -25.36
CA GLY A 113 -3.89 16.10 -26.50
C GLY A 113 -2.50 15.52 -26.18
N SER A 114 -2.07 15.53 -24.92
CA SER A 114 -0.71 15.12 -24.57
C SER A 114 -0.48 13.61 -24.65
N ASP A 115 0.76 13.18 -24.87
CA ASP A 115 1.12 11.75 -24.95
C ASP A 115 0.85 10.98 -23.65
N LYS A 116 0.77 11.69 -22.51
CA LYS A 116 0.35 11.10 -21.23
C LYS A 116 -1.08 10.56 -21.31
N MET A 117 -1.98 11.26 -22.00
CA MET A 117 -3.40 10.89 -22.09
C MET A 117 -3.65 9.67 -22.98
N LYS A 118 -2.67 9.28 -23.79
CA LYS A 118 -2.68 8.04 -24.58
C LYS A 118 -2.40 6.79 -23.72
N LYS A 119 -1.95 6.97 -22.48
CA LYS A 119 -1.62 5.88 -21.54
C LYS A 119 -2.78 5.63 -20.58
N THR A 120 -2.79 4.46 -19.97
CA THR A 120 -3.71 4.17 -18.87
C THR A 120 -3.44 5.10 -17.67
N PRO A 121 -4.45 5.39 -16.83
CA PRO A 121 -5.86 5.07 -17.04
C PRO A 121 -6.57 6.00 -18.05
N PHE A 122 -5.92 7.08 -18.51
CA PHE A 122 -6.52 8.14 -19.33
C PHE A 122 -7.08 7.64 -20.66
N SER A 123 -6.41 6.68 -21.31
CA SER A 123 -6.91 6.03 -22.53
C SER A 123 -8.25 5.30 -22.36
N ARG A 124 -8.70 5.11 -21.11
CA ARG A 124 -9.96 4.47 -20.74
C ARG A 124 -11.02 5.46 -20.24
N PHE A 125 -10.76 6.77 -20.30
CA PHE A 125 -11.73 7.78 -19.82
C PHE A 125 -13.04 7.79 -20.61
N SER A 126 -13.06 7.22 -21.81
CA SER A 126 -14.30 6.93 -22.54
C SER A 126 -15.27 6.04 -21.74
N GLU A 127 -14.78 5.17 -20.84
CA GLU A 127 -15.61 4.42 -19.90
C GLU A 127 -16.36 5.36 -18.93
N LEU A 128 -15.71 6.45 -18.50
CA LEU A 128 -16.32 7.43 -17.58
C LEU A 128 -17.35 8.29 -18.31
N THR A 129 -17.01 8.80 -19.49
CA THR A 129 -17.93 9.66 -20.26
C THR A 129 -19.14 8.88 -20.75
N SER A 130 -18.97 7.61 -21.15
CA SER A 130 -20.08 6.71 -21.49
C SER A 130 -21.01 6.44 -20.30
N ALA A 131 -20.46 6.47 -19.08
CA ALA A 131 -21.24 6.37 -17.84
C ALA A 131 -21.81 7.72 -17.35
N GLY A 132 -21.60 8.81 -18.09
CA GLY A 132 -22.19 10.13 -17.81
C GLY A 132 -21.29 11.10 -17.04
N ALA A 133 -20.01 10.78 -16.83
CA ALA A 133 -19.07 11.75 -16.27
C ALA A 133 -18.71 12.85 -17.28
N LYS A 134 -18.35 14.02 -16.76
CA LYS A 134 -17.66 15.06 -17.51
C LYS A 134 -16.16 14.93 -17.30
N THR A 135 -15.37 15.04 -18.34
CA THR A 135 -13.91 15.08 -18.25
C THR A 135 -13.43 16.42 -18.80
N VAL A 136 -12.57 17.10 -18.03
CA VAL A 136 -11.96 18.38 -18.41
C VAL A 136 -10.47 18.33 -18.10
N TRP A 137 -9.70 19.19 -18.77
CA TRP A 137 -8.25 19.25 -18.67
C TRP A 137 -7.83 20.70 -18.41
N GLY A 138 -6.82 20.89 -17.57
CA GLY A 138 -6.29 22.22 -17.30
C GLY A 138 -5.35 22.28 -16.11
N ASP A 139 -4.99 23.50 -15.71
CA ASP A 139 -4.20 23.76 -14.52
C ASP A 139 -5.12 23.83 -13.28
N PRO A 140 -4.86 23.07 -12.20
CA PRO A 140 -5.55 23.22 -10.92
C PRO A 140 -5.55 24.64 -10.37
N ALA A 141 -4.55 25.47 -10.71
CA ALA A 141 -4.52 26.89 -10.35
C ALA A 141 -5.70 27.68 -10.94
N ASP A 142 -6.23 27.24 -12.09
CA ASP A 142 -7.32 27.86 -12.82
C ASP A 142 -8.65 27.08 -12.68
N VAL A 143 -8.76 26.23 -11.65
CA VAL A 143 -9.87 25.26 -11.49
C VAL A 143 -11.26 25.87 -11.74
N GLY A 144 -11.53 27.08 -11.24
CA GLY A 144 -12.83 27.74 -11.41
C GLY A 144 -13.18 28.06 -12.88
N ALA A 145 -12.19 28.45 -13.68
CA ALA A 145 -12.35 28.67 -15.11
C ALA A 145 -12.49 27.34 -15.86
N VAL A 146 -11.67 26.34 -15.52
CA VAL A 146 -11.68 25.03 -16.18
C VAL A 146 -13.01 24.31 -16.00
N VAL A 147 -13.61 24.39 -14.80
CA VAL A 147 -14.94 23.81 -14.54
C VAL A 147 -16.10 24.72 -14.96
N SER A 148 -15.82 25.87 -15.60
CA SER A 148 -16.79 26.79 -16.17
C SER A 148 -17.89 27.23 -15.18
N GLY A 149 -17.52 27.49 -13.92
CA GLY A 149 -18.45 27.92 -12.88
C GLY A 149 -19.43 26.84 -12.40
N ALA A 150 -19.21 25.57 -12.70
CA ALA A 150 -19.98 24.47 -12.13
C ALA A 150 -19.86 24.43 -10.60
N SER A 151 -20.96 24.10 -9.92
CA SER A 151 -21.01 23.93 -8.46
C SER A 151 -20.85 22.47 -8.06
N PHE A 152 -20.20 22.23 -6.93
CA PHE A 152 -19.89 20.90 -6.43
C PHE A 152 -20.18 20.80 -4.94
N ASP A 153 -20.75 19.67 -4.53
CA ASP A 153 -20.98 19.34 -3.13
C ASP A 153 -19.70 18.81 -2.48
N VAL A 154 -18.87 18.13 -3.27
CA VAL A 154 -17.63 17.49 -2.83
C VAL A 154 -16.49 17.74 -3.82
N VAL A 155 -15.30 17.99 -3.30
CA VAL A 155 -14.05 18.01 -4.06
C VAL A 155 -13.10 16.94 -3.52
N LEU A 156 -12.54 16.11 -4.40
CA LEU A 156 -11.38 15.26 -4.10
C LEU A 156 -10.15 15.82 -4.81
N ASP A 157 -9.11 16.16 -4.05
CA ASP A 157 -7.77 16.37 -4.60
C ASP A 157 -6.96 15.06 -4.55
N ASN A 158 -6.71 14.49 -5.73
CA ASN A 158 -5.85 13.33 -5.97
C ASN A 158 -4.58 13.73 -6.77
N ASN A 159 -4.22 15.01 -6.76
CA ASN A 159 -3.10 15.55 -7.51
C ASN A 159 -1.94 15.96 -6.60
N GLY A 160 -2.25 16.60 -5.48
CA GLY A 160 -1.27 17.28 -4.67
C GLY A 160 -0.34 16.38 -3.88
N LYS A 161 0.93 16.78 -3.84
CA LYS A 161 1.98 16.17 -3.00
C LYS A 161 2.50 17.12 -1.92
N ASP A 162 2.13 18.39 -2.01
CA ASP A 162 2.55 19.51 -1.20
C ASP A 162 1.48 20.61 -1.23
N LEU A 163 1.66 21.62 -0.38
CA LEU A 163 0.69 22.69 -0.23
C LEU A 163 0.55 23.54 -1.48
N ASP A 164 1.64 23.81 -2.19
CA ASP A 164 1.62 24.62 -3.41
C ASP A 164 0.72 24.00 -4.50
N ALA A 165 0.70 22.67 -4.59
CA ALA A 165 -0.15 21.96 -5.54
C ALA A 165 -1.65 21.91 -5.14
N VAL A 166 -1.97 21.87 -3.84
CA VAL A 166 -3.36 21.68 -3.36
C VAL A 166 -4.05 23.00 -3.04
N LYS A 167 -3.29 23.98 -2.55
CA LYS A 167 -3.83 25.23 -2.04
C LYS A 167 -4.73 25.95 -3.05
N PRO A 168 -4.43 26.04 -4.36
CA PRO A 168 -5.32 26.70 -5.31
C PRO A 168 -6.71 26.06 -5.40
N VAL A 169 -6.78 24.73 -5.41
CA VAL A 169 -8.04 23.98 -5.46
C VAL A 169 -8.80 24.11 -4.14
N ALA A 170 -8.10 24.02 -3.02
CA ALA A 170 -8.69 24.15 -1.70
C ALA A 170 -9.24 25.56 -1.43
N ASP A 171 -8.47 26.62 -1.74
CA ASP A 171 -8.94 28.01 -1.63
C ASP A 171 -10.19 28.24 -2.50
N TRP A 172 -10.15 27.77 -3.75
CA TRP A 172 -11.30 27.88 -4.65
C TRP A 172 -12.51 27.11 -4.11
N ALA A 173 -12.33 25.86 -3.66
CA ALA A 173 -13.42 25.04 -3.13
C ALA A 173 -14.08 25.71 -1.91
N LYS A 174 -13.28 26.30 -1.02
CA LYS A 174 -13.78 27.08 0.12
C LYS A 174 -14.55 28.31 -0.33
N ALA A 175 -14.01 29.10 -1.26
CA ALA A 175 -14.67 30.29 -1.79
C ALA A 175 -15.98 29.96 -2.54
N ALA A 176 -16.03 28.81 -3.22
CA ALA A 176 -17.19 28.31 -3.93
C ALA A 176 -18.24 27.65 -3.00
N GLY A 177 -17.98 27.54 -1.70
CA GLY A 177 -18.91 26.97 -0.72
C GLY A 177 -19.06 25.44 -0.82
N VAL A 178 -18.01 24.74 -1.27
CA VAL A 178 -18.01 23.26 -1.33
C VAL A 178 -18.19 22.68 0.08
N GLY A 179 -19.14 21.75 0.22
CA GLY A 179 -19.54 21.18 1.51
C GLY A 179 -18.61 20.11 2.07
N GLN A 180 -17.73 19.52 1.26
CA GLN A 180 -16.77 18.51 1.68
C GLN A 180 -15.47 18.55 0.86
N PHE A 181 -14.32 18.49 1.53
CA PHE A 181 -13.01 18.41 0.88
C PHE A 181 -12.28 17.12 1.24
N LEU A 182 -11.97 16.29 0.24
CA LEU A 182 -11.24 15.05 0.39
C LEU A 182 -9.84 15.20 -0.20
N PHE A 183 -8.83 14.58 0.41
CA PHE A 183 -7.45 14.62 -0.06
C PHE A 183 -6.81 13.23 -0.10
N VAL A 184 -6.19 12.86 -1.21
CA VAL A 184 -5.34 11.67 -1.31
C VAL A 184 -3.91 12.04 -0.86
N SER A 185 -3.62 11.72 0.40
CA SER A 185 -2.31 11.80 1.03
C SER A 185 -1.44 10.57 0.69
N SER A 186 -0.58 10.11 1.59
CA SER A 186 0.22 8.90 1.41
C SER A 186 0.61 8.26 2.73
N ALA A 187 0.47 6.93 2.84
CA ALA A 187 1.05 6.17 3.95
C ALA A 187 2.60 6.21 3.92
N GLY A 188 3.20 6.63 2.79
CA GLY A 188 4.64 6.79 2.63
C GLY A 188 5.28 7.81 3.59
N ILE A 189 4.47 8.65 4.24
CA ILE A 189 4.91 9.71 5.15
C ILE A 189 5.15 9.22 6.58
N TYR A 190 4.65 8.04 6.96
CA TYR A 190 4.94 7.47 8.28
C TYR A 190 6.44 7.33 8.51
N THR A 191 6.89 7.63 9.72
CA THR A 191 8.25 7.32 10.17
C THR A 191 8.35 5.84 10.47
N THR A 192 9.54 5.26 10.35
CA THR A 192 9.77 3.87 10.76
C THR A 192 9.32 3.68 12.21
N SER A 193 8.55 2.61 12.44
CA SER A 193 8.05 2.21 13.76
C SER A 193 8.55 0.81 14.11
N ASP A 194 8.77 0.58 15.40
CA ASP A 194 9.07 -0.74 15.95
C ASP A 194 7.78 -1.57 16.19
N GLU A 195 6.60 -0.93 16.08
CA GLU A 195 5.28 -1.53 16.31
C GLU A 195 4.42 -1.47 15.04
N PRO A 196 4.70 -2.27 14.00
CA PRO A 196 3.81 -2.35 12.85
C PRO A 196 2.58 -3.24 13.17
N PRO A 197 1.42 -3.07 12.50
CA PRO A 197 1.13 -2.15 11.38
C PRO A 197 1.03 -0.69 11.81
N HIS A 198 1.25 0.22 10.86
CA HIS A 198 0.89 1.62 11.03
C HIS A 198 -0.62 1.80 11.18
N VAL A 199 -1.01 2.69 12.10
CA VAL A 199 -2.39 3.12 12.29
C VAL A 199 -2.49 4.64 12.20
N GLU A 200 -3.71 5.16 12.04
CA GLU A 200 -3.94 6.59 12.02
C GLU A 200 -3.58 7.22 13.38
N GLY A 201 -2.75 8.26 13.37
CA GLY A 201 -2.20 8.89 14.58
C GLY A 201 -0.73 8.59 14.83
N ASP A 202 -0.15 7.56 14.19
CA ASP A 202 1.28 7.28 14.27
C ASP A 202 2.13 8.44 13.75
N ALA A 203 3.36 8.51 14.24
CA ALA A 203 4.32 9.54 13.87
C ALA A 203 4.57 9.58 12.35
N VAL A 204 4.54 10.80 11.82
CA VAL A 204 4.78 11.09 10.40
C VAL A 204 5.99 11.98 10.24
N LYS A 205 6.58 11.96 9.04
CA LYS A 205 7.66 12.88 8.66
C LYS A 205 7.05 14.27 8.51
N GLU A 206 7.23 15.12 9.51
CA GLU A 206 6.70 16.49 9.54
C GLU A 206 7.10 17.34 8.32
N SER A 207 8.24 17.02 7.69
CA SER A 207 8.72 17.67 6.47
C SER A 207 8.06 17.17 5.18
N ALA A 208 7.22 16.14 5.22
CA ALA A 208 6.53 15.64 4.04
C ALA A 208 5.41 16.59 3.62
N GLY A 209 5.38 16.97 2.34
CA GLY A 209 4.39 17.93 1.80
C GLY A 209 2.94 17.56 2.10
N HIS A 210 2.58 16.27 2.04
CA HIS A 210 1.23 15.78 2.38
C HIS A 210 0.82 16.13 3.83
N VAL A 211 1.75 16.15 4.80
CA VAL A 211 1.45 16.56 6.18
C VAL A 211 1.07 18.04 6.24
N GLY A 212 1.76 18.88 5.46
CA GLY A 212 1.43 20.29 5.32
C GLY A 212 0.02 20.50 4.74
N VAL A 213 -0.35 19.71 3.73
CA VAL A 213 -1.70 19.72 3.15
C VAL A 213 -2.74 19.27 4.17
N GLU A 214 -2.53 18.14 4.85
CA GLU A 214 -3.46 17.61 5.87
C GLU A 214 -3.74 18.65 6.96
N LYS A 215 -2.71 19.34 7.46
CA LYS A 215 -2.87 20.43 8.44
C LYS A 215 -3.64 21.62 7.88
N TYR A 216 -3.35 21.99 6.63
CA TYR A 216 -4.01 23.12 5.99
C TYR A 216 -5.50 22.86 5.76
N ILE A 217 -5.88 21.73 5.15
CA ILE A 217 -7.31 21.41 4.93
C ILE A 217 -8.06 21.27 6.26
N ALA A 218 -7.39 20.80 7.32
CA ALA A 218 -7.99 20.72 8.65
C ALA A 218 -8.28 22.08 9.29
N GLY A 219 -7.51 23.12 8.94
CA GLY A 219 -7.76 24.49 9.37
C GLY A 219 -8.79 25.21 8.50
N GLU A 220 -8.93 24.82 7.22
CA GLU A 220 -9.77 25.53 6.26
C GLU A 220 -11.21 25.02 6.19
N PHE A 221 -11.43 23.72 6.45
CA PHE A 221 -12.72 23.05 6.28
C PHE A 221 -13.17 22.38 7.58
N THR A 222 -14.48 22.39 7.85
CA THR A 222 -15.07 21.60 8.95
C THR A 222 -15.30 20.15 8.54
N ASN A 223 -15.70 19.93 7.29
CA ASN A 223 -15.95 18.62 6.72
C ASN A 223 -14.85 18.27 5.70
N TRP A 224 -13.76 17.74 6.23
CA TRP A 224 -12.64 17.24 5.42
C TRP A 224 -12.31 15.79 5.79
N ALA A 225 -11.68 15.07 4.87
CA ALA A 225 -11.03 13.81 5.19
C ALA A 225 -9.77 13.60 4.34
N SER A 226 -8.79 12.89 4.88
CA SER A 226 -7.57 12.52 4.16
C SER A 226 -7.38 11.02 4.08
N PHE A 227 -6.91 10.53 2.94
CA PHE A 227 -6.72 9.11 2.65
C PHE A 227 -5.26 8.85 2.37
N ARG A 228 -4.64 7.94 3.09
CA ARG A 228 -3.23 7.57 3.00
C ARG A 228 -3.10 6.22 2.29
N PRO A 229 -3.11 6.17 0.95
CA PRO A 229 -2.84 4.94 0.22
C PRO A 229 -1.38 4.51 0.38
N GLN A 230 -1.15 3.22 0.15
CA GLN A 230 0.18 2.64 0.04
C GLN A 230 0.41 2.08 -1.38
N TYR A 231 1.00 0.89 -1.52
CA TYR A 231 1.13 0.25 -2.82
C TYR A 231 -0.22 -0.31 -3.24
N MET A 232 -0.48 -0.22 -4.53
CA MET A 232 -1.76 -0.64 -5.07
C MET A 232 -1.60 -1.20 -6.47
N ILE A 233 -2.53 -2.07 -6.82
CA ILE A 233 -2.69 -2.68 -8.12
C ILE A 233 -4.07 -2.33 -8.68
N GLY A 234 -4.25 -2.64 -9.95
CA GLY A 234 -5.56 -2.56 -10.58
C GLY A 234 -5.44 -2.34 -12.06
N SER A 235 -6.44 -2.82 -12.77
CA SER A 235 -6.55 -2.63 -14.21
C SER A 235 -6.47 -1.14 -14.57
N GLY A 236 -5.59 -0.79 -15.51
CA GLY A 236 -5.33 0.60 -15.90
C GLY A 236 -4.36 1.38 -15.00
N ASN A 237 -3.67 0.73 -14.05
CA ASN A 237 -2.52 1.34 -13.40
C ASN A 237 -1.40 1.56 -14.44
N ASN A 238 -0.64 2.65 -14.28
CA ASN A 238 0.42 3.06 -15.21
C ASN A 238 1.81 3.06 -14.56
N LYS A 239 1.89 2.50 -13.35
CA LYS A 239 3.13 2.28 -12.63
C LYS A 239 3.29 0.79 -12.40
N ASP A 240 4.37 0.24 -12.95
CA ASP A 240 4.73 -1.16 -12.77
C ASP A 240 4.86 -1.49 -11.29
N CYS A 241 4.19 -2.57 -10.87
CA CYS A 241 4.26 -3.11 -9.52
C CYS A 241 4.36 -4.64 -9.61
N GLU A 242 3.29 -5.29 -10.02
CA GLU A 242 3.19 -6.72 -10.32
C GLU A 242 3.92 -7.09 -11.61
N GLU A 243 3.99 -6.18 -12.59
CA GLU A 243 4.71 -6.36 -13.85
C GLU A 243 6.17 -6.71 -13.61
N TRP A 244 6.79 -6.12 -12.59
CA TRP A 244 8.17 -6.43 -12.22
C TRP A 244 8.35 -7.92 -11.91
N PHE A 245 7.37 -8.55 -11.25
CA PHE A 245 7.40 -9.99 -10.96
C PHE A 245 7.08 -10.80 -12.19
N PHE A 246 6.01 -10.43 -12.92
CA PHE A 246 5.59 -11.15 -14.12
C PHE A 246 6.69 -11.18 -15.19
N ASP A 247 7.40 -10.06 -15.40
CA ASP A 247 8.49 -9.96 -16.37
C ASP A 247 9.56 -11.04 -16.19
N ARG A 248 9.86 -11.39 -14.93
CA ARG A 248 10.83 -12.43 -14.56
C ARG A 248 10.23 -13.82 -14.64
N ILE A 249 9.01 -13.99 -14.12
CA ILE A 249 8.30 -15.27 -14.06
C ILE A 249 8.02 -15.83 -15.46
N VAL A 250 7.48 -15.02 -16.38
CA VAL A 250 7.15 -15.49 -17.74
C VAL A 250 8.38 -15.83 -18.57
N ARG A 251 9.52 -15.21 -18.25
CA ARG A 251 10.84 -15.49 -18.85
C ARG A 251 11.59 -16.59 -18.12
N LYS A 252 10.97 -17.25 -17.13
CA LYS A 252 11.56 -18.31 -16.31
C LYS A 252 12.90 -17.91 -15.69
N ARG A 253 13.04 -16.63 -15.33
CA ARG A 253 14.23 -16.08 -14.66
C ARG A 253 14.06 -16.22 -13.15
N PRO A 254 15.14 -16.50 -12.40
CA PRO A 254 15.09 -16.38 -10.95
C PRO A 254 14.70 -14.95 -10.54
N VAL A 255 13.88 -14.83 -9.50
CA VAL A 255 13.37 -13.56 -8.99
C VAL A 255 14.26 -13.09 -7.83
N PRO A 256 15.08 -12.03 -8.01
CA PRO A 256 15.98 -11.55 -6.96
C PRO A 256 15.19 -10.78 -5.89
N ILE A 257 15.15 -11.30 -4.66
CA ILE A 257 14.44 -10.69 -3.53
C ILE A 257 15.46 -10.21 -2.49
N PRO A 258 15.42 -8.92 -2.09
CA PRO A 258 16.38 -8.41 -1.11
C PRO A 258 16.12 -8.95 0.30
N GLY A 259 17.20 -9.23 1.03
CA GLY A 259 17.14 -9.77 2.38
C GLY A 259 16.49 -11.15 2.42
N SER A 260 15.73 -11.45 3.48
CA SER A 260 15.02 -12.73 3.63
C SER A 260 13.73 -12.83 2.80
N GLY A 261 13.26 -11.73 2.21
CA GLY A 261 11.96 -11.63 1.57
C GLY A 261 10.75 -11.78 2.51
N MET A 262 10.98 -11.76 3.83
CA MET A 262 9.94 -11.83 4.86
C MET A 262 9.45 -10.45 5.32
N GLN A 263 10.00 -9.38 4.76
CA GLN A 263 9.46 -8.03 4.89
C GLN A 263 8.01 -8.00 4.40
N ILE A 264 7.18 -7.25 5.11
CA ILE A 264 5.73 -7.23 4.94
C ILE A 264 5.30 -5.88 4.36
N THR A 265 4.40 -5.91 3.39
CA THR A 265 3.79 -4.72 2.79
C THR A 265 2.30 -4.89 2.52
N ASN A 266 1.51 -3.81 2.50
CA ASN A 266 0.18 -3.87 1.87
C ASN A 266 0.31 -3.71 0.36
N ILE A 267 -0.55 -4.42 -0.35
CA ILE A 267 -0.84 -4.21 -1.76
C ILE A 267 -2.36 -4.28 -1.88
N ALA A 268 -2.98 -3.13 -2.10
CA ALA A 268 -4.42 -3.02 -2.19
C ALA A 268 -4.86 -2.93 -3.66
N HIS A 269 -6.02 -3.50 -4.01
CA HIS A 269 -6.61 -3.15 -5.28
C HIS A 269 -7.21 -1.74 -5.18
N VAL A 270 -7.03 -0.91 -6.21
CA VAL A 270 -7.62 0.43 -6.29
C VAL A 270 -9.16 0.47 -6.14
N ARG A 271 -9.88 -0.64 -6.39
CA ARG A 271 -11.33 -0.76 -6.16
C ARG A 271 -11.66 -0.56 -4.68
N ASP A 272 -10.85 -1.14 -3.80
CA ASP A 272 -11.00 -0.98 -2.35
C ASP A 272 -10.74 0.47 -1.92
N LEU A 273 -9.67 1.09 -2.43
CA LEU A 273 -9.37 2.51 -2.17
C LEU A 273 -10.53 3.42 -2.60
N ALA A 274 -11.03 3.22 -3.83
CA ALA A 274 -12.18 3.95 -4.36
C ALA A 274 -13.44 3.77 -3.51
N SER A 275 -13.69 2.55 -3.02
CA SER A 275 -14.85 2.28 -2.16
C SER A 275 -14.76 2.99 -0.79
N MET A 276 -13.56 3.14 -0.21
CA MET A 276 -13.38 3.94 1.02
C MET A 276 -13.68 5.41 0.79
N LEU A 277 -13.16 5.97 -0.32
CA LEU A 277 -13.43 7.35 -0.72
C LEU A 277 -14.94 7.58 -0.94
N ALA A 278 -15.61 6.65 -1.63
CA ALA A 278 -17.05 6.71 -1.87
C ALA A 278 -17.86 6.65 -0.57
N LEU A 279 -17.48 5.80 0.40
CA LEU A 279 -18.13 5.78 1.71
C LEU A 279 -17.99 7.10 2.46
N ALA A 280 -16.86 7.81 2.32
CA ALA A 280 -16.70 9.13 2.92
C ALA A 280 -17.57 10.21 2.25
N VAL A 281 -17.81 10.07 0.94
CA VAL A 281 -18.82 10.88 0.24
C VAL A 281 -20.21 10.56 0.78
N GLU A 282 -20.55 9.29 0.98
CA GLU A 282 -21.88 8.88 1.44
C GLU A 282 -22.15 9.17 2.93
N SER A 283 -21.09 9.19 3.74
CA SER A 283 -21.15 9.40 5.19
C SER A 283 -20.32 10.60 5.62
N PRO A 284 -20.62 11.82 5.13
CA PRO A 284 -19.76 12.99 5.33
C PRO A 284 -19.58 13.34 6.82
N GLY A 285 -20.63 13.20 7.64
CA GLY A 285 -20.54 13.44 9.08
C GLY A 285 -19.62 12.45 9.81
N ALA A 286 -19.55 11.19 9.36
CA ALA A 286 -18.63 10.20 9.93
C ALA A 286 -17.18 10.45 9.48
N ALA A 287 -17.00 10.86 8.23
CA ALA A 287 -15.69 11.15 7.65
C ALA A 287 -15.08 12.48 8.12
N ALA A 288 -15.91 13.44 8.55
CA ALA A 288 -15.47 14.79 8.89
C ALA A 288 -14.36 14.80 9.95
N GLY A 289 -13.24 15.45 9.62
CA GLY A 289 -12.10 15.62 10.51
C GLY A 289 -11.23 14.37 10.64
N LYS A 290 -11.33 13.40 9.73
CA LYS A 290 -10.65 12.10 9.84
C LYS A 290 -9.57 11.89 8.80
N ILE A 291 -8.58 11.12 9.23
CA ILE A 291 -7.56 10.53 8.37
C ILE A 291 -7.86 9.03 8.30
N PHE A 292 -7.67 8.44 7.12
CA PHE A 292 -7.91 7.03 6.83
C PHE A 292 -6.68 6.43 6.15
N ASN A 293 -6.16 5.34 6.67
CA ASN A 293 -5.24 4.49 5.94
C ASN A 293 -6.01 3.76 4.84
N SER A 294 -5.67 4.05 3.58
CA SER A 294 -6.38 3.51 2.42
C SER A 294 -5.65 2.29 1.87
N VAL A 295 -5.75 1.19 2.61
CA VAL A 295 -5.00 -0.06 2.38
C VAL A 295 -5.93 -1.27 2.50
N CYS A 296 -5.45 -2.44 2.09
CA CYS A 296 -6.22 -3.69 2.18
C CYS A 296 -6.15 -4.34 3.57
N ASP A 297 -7.03 -5.31 3.81
CA ASP A 297 -7.16 -6.04 5.08
C ASP A 297 -5.99 -6.95 5.42
N ARG A 298 -5.18 -7.30 4.42
CA ARG A 298 -4.12 -8.29 4.55
C ARG A 298 -2.83 -7.73 3.99
N ALA A 299 -1.75 -7.88 4.75
CA ALA A 299 -0.43 -7.64 4.23
C ALA A 299 0.16 -8.91 3.59
N VAL A 300 1.21 -8.74 2.78
CA VAL A 300 1.89 -9.81 2.06
C VAL A 300 3.39 -9.69 2.26
N THR A 301 4.10 -10.82 2.35
CA THR A 301 5.57 -10.83 2.34
C THR A 301 6.08 -10.72 0.91
N PHE A 302 7.31 -10.26 0.70
CA PHE A 302 7.89 -10.27 -0.67
C PHE A 302 7.91 -11.67 -1.28
N ASN A 303 8.30 -12.69 -0.50
CA ASN A 303 8.24 -14.08 -0.94
C ASN A 303 6.80 -14.53 -1.25
N GLY A 304 5.83 -14.08 -0.45
CA GLY A 304 4.42 -14.36 -0.67
C GLY A 304 3.92 -13.76 -1.97
N LEU A 305 4.33 -12.53 -2.29
CA LEU A 305 3.96 -11.86 -3.53
C LEU A 305 4.52 -12.59 -4.75
N VAL A 306 5.79 -13.03 -4.72
CA VAL A 306 6.35 -13.84 -5.82
C VAL A 306 5.51 -15.10 -6.04
N LYS A 307 5.16 -15.82 -4.97
CA LYS A 307 4.34 -17.05 -5.06
C LYS A 307 2.95 -16.77 -5.61
N MET A 308 2.32 -15.67 -5.23
CA MET A 308 1.00 -15.29 -5.73
C MET A 308 1.06 -14.89 -7.22
N CYS A 309 2.08 -14.14 -7.64
CA CYS A 309 2.30 -13.82 -9.05
C CYS A 309 2.60 -15.08 -9.89
N ALA A 310 3.41 -15.99 -9.36
CA ALA A 310 3.72 -17.28 -9.98
C ALA A 310 2.46 -18.13 -10.17
N ALA A 311 1.62 -18.23 -9.13
CA ALA A 311 0.35 -18.91 -9.19
C ALA A 311 -0.63 -18.26 -10.20
N ALA A 312 -0.67 -16.93 -10.27
CA ALA A 312 -1.48 -16.21 -11.26
C ALA A 312 -1.01 -16.46 -12.70
N ALA A 313 0.31 -16.59 -12.90
CA ALA A 313 0.90 -16.91 -14.19
C ALA A 313 0.81 -18.40 -14.58
N GLY A 314 0.51 -19.28 -13.64
CA GLY A 314 0.59 -20.74 -13.84
C GLY A 314 2.02 -21.23 -14.10
N ILE A 315 3.02 -20.51 -13.60
CA ILE A 315 4.45 -20.79 -13.84
C ILE A 315 5.18 -20.80 -12.49
N ASP A 316 5.96 -21.84 -12.23
CA ASP A 316 6.81 -21.90 -11.04
C ASP A 316 7.88 -20.80 -11.05
N ALA A 317 8.12 -20.20 -9.89
CA ALA A 317 9.13 -19.15 -9.72
C ALA A 317 10.24 -19.59 -8.76
N GLU A 318 11.48 -19.40 -9.18
CA GLU A 318 12.66 -19.54 -8.32
C GLU A 318 12.90 -18.21 -7.61
N ILE A 319 12.94 -18.21 -6.28
CA ILE A 319 13.28 -17.04 -5.48
C ILE A 319 14.76 -17.11 -5.12
N VAL A 320 15.50 -16.04 -5.40
CA VAL A 320 16.91 -15.90 -5.02
C VAL A 320 17.04 -14.73 -4.07
N HIS A 321 17.48 -15.00 -2.84
CA HIS A 321 17.72 -13.97 -1.84
C HIS A 321 19.11 -13.36 -1.98
N TYR A 322 19.22 -12.04 -1.78
CA TYR A 322 20.51 -11.34 -1.81
C TYR A 322 20.58 -10.23 -0.77
N ASP A 323 21.79 -9.91 -0.31
CA ASP A 323 22.04 -8.71 0.48
C ASP A 323 22.43 -7.55 -0.46
N PRO A 324 21.60 -6.49 -0.57
CA PRO A 324 21.91 -5.34 -1.42
C PRO A 324 23.26 -4.67 -1.11
N ALA A 325 23.67 -4.64 0.16
CA ALA A 325 24.92 -4.04 0.57
C ALA A 325 26.11 -4.88 0.11
N ALA A 326 26.06 -6.21 0.31
CA ALA A 326 27.11 -7.13 -0.12
C ALA A 326 27.28 -7.14 -1.66
N VAL A 327 26.19 -7.02 -2.41
CA VAL A 327 26.21 -7.00 -3.89
C VAL A 327 26.56 -5.61 -4.45
N GLY A 328 26.53 -4.56 -3.63
CA GLY A 328 26.81 -3.19 -4.06
C GLY A 328 25.77 -2.68 -5.07
N VAL A 329 24.49 -2.89 -4.77
CA VAL A 329 23.35 -2.42 -5.60
C VAL A 329 22.41 -1.54 -4.79
N ASP A 330 21.87 -0.51 -5.44
CA ASP A 330 20.81 0.30 -4.86
C ASP A 330 19.49 -0.50 -4.86
N ALA A 331 19.08 -0.94 -3.68
CA ALA A 331 17.85 -1.73 -3.49
C ALA A 331 16.61 -1.02 -4.06
N LYS A 332 16.56 0.32 -4.05
CA LYS A 332 15.41 1.08 -4.58
C LYS A 332 15.30 1.03 -6.10
N LYS A 333 16.42 0.75 -6.79
CA LYS A 333 16.45 0.56 -8.24
C LYS A 333 16.24 -0.89 -8.62
N ALA A 334 16.72 -1.82 -7.80
CA ALA A 334 16.61 -3.25 -8.05
C ALA A 334 15.23 -3.82 -7.71
N PHE A 335 14.49 -3.23 -6.77
CA PHE A 335 13.24 -3.78 -6.24
C PHE A 335 12.14 -2.71 -6.10
N PRO A 336 10.87 -3.00 -6.49
CA PRO A 336 9.81 -1.98 -6.56
C PRO A 336 9.27 -1.52 -5.20
N PHE A 337 9.57 -2.22 -4.10
CA PHE A 337 9.09 -1.87 -2.75
C PHE A 337 10.23 -1.44 -1.82
N ARG A 338 9.88 -0.75 -0.73
CA ARG A 338 10.84 -0.41 0.33
C ARG A 338 11.33 -1.70 0.97
N ASN A 339 12.64 -1.88 1.10
CA ASN A 339 13.23 -3.06 1.72
C ASN A 339 13.17 -3.00 3.27
N MET A 340 11.95 -2.99 3.82
CA MET A 340 11.62 -2.98 5.25
C MET A 340 10.17 -3.42 5.47
N HIS A 341 9.78 -3.74 6.71
CA HIS A 341 8.36 -3.81 7.04
C HIS A 341 7.73 -2.43 6.84
N PHE A 342 6.73 -2.36 5.96
CA PHE A 342 6.03 -1.12 5.67
C PHE A 342 4.60 -1.48 5.32
N TYR A 343 3.71 -1.49 6.30
CA TYR A 343 2.30 -1.81 6.13
C TYR A 343 1.48 -1.08 7.20
N ALA A 344 0.21 -0.85 6.89
CA ALA A 344 -0.78 -0.18 7.70
C ALA A 344 -2.08 -1.01 7.78
N GLU A 345 -2.98 -0.61 8.66
CA GLU A 345 -4.34 -1.16 8.76
C GLU A 345 -5.40 -0.14 8.36
N PRO A 346 -6.48 -0.55 7.66
CA PRO A 346 -7.60 0.32 7.34
C PRO A 346 -8.56 0.44 8.53
N ARG A 347 -8.03 0.66 9.73
CA ARG A 347 -8.76 0.55 11.00
C ARG A 347 -9.84 1.62 11.11
N ALA A 348 -9.50 2.89 10.85
CA ALA A 348 -10.50 3.95 10.86
C ALA A 348 -11.56 3.75 9.78
N ALA A 349 -11.20 3.24 8.59
CA ALA A 349 -12.18 2.97 7.54
C ALA A 349 -13.22 1.92 7.98
N LYS A 350 -12.77 0.85 8.66
CA LYS A 350 -13.65 -0.17 9.22
C LYS A 350 -14.55 0.36 10.33
N GLU A 351 -13.96 1.04 11.30
CA GLU A 351 -14.66 1.43 12.53
C GLU A 351 -15.57 2.64 12.32
N VAL A 352 -15.14 3.61 11.51
CA VAL A 352 -15.85 4.88 11.31
C VAL A 352 -16.78 4.83 10.10
N LEU A 353 -16.35 4.20 9.00
CA LEU A 353 -17.14 4.14 7.76
C LEU A 353 -17.86 2.81 7.56
N GLY A 354 -17.65 1.82 8.45
CA GLY A 354 -18.19 0.47 8.26
C GLY A 354 -17.61 -0.25 7.05
N TRP A 355 -16.43 0.16 6.58
CA TRP A 355 -15.84 -0.36 5.35
C TRP A 355 -15.40 -1.82 5.50
N THR A 356 -15.57 -2.60 4.43
CA THR A 356 -15.06 -3.97 4.31
C THR A 356 -14.45 -4.18 2.93
N SER A 357 -13.29 -4.82 2.86
CA SER A 357 -12.62 -5.17 1.60
C SER A 357 -13.51 -6.04 0.72
N LYS A 358 -13.55 -5.73 -0.58
CA LYS A 358 -14.24 -6.54 -1.60
C LYS A 358 -13.27 -7.25 -2.53
N THR A 359 -11.97 -6.95 -2.45
CA THR A 359 -10.97 -7.55 -3.32
C THR A 359 -10.10 -8.57 -2.60
N ASN A 360 -9.34 -9.34 -3.37
CA ASN A 360 -8.54 -10.44 -2.86
C ASN A 360 -7.27 -10.54 -3.70
N LEU A 361 -6.12 -10.19 -3.12
CA LEU A 361 -4.87 -10.05 -3.86
C LEU A 361 -4.53 -11.27 -4.75
N PRO A 362 -4.59 -12.53 -4.29
CA PRO A 362 -4.45 -13.70 -5.16
C PRO A 362 -5.37 -13.74 -6.39
N GLU A 363 -6.66 -13.38 -6.25
CA GLU A 363 -7.61 -13.37 -7.37
C GLU A 363 -7.38 -12.14 -8.27
N ASP A 364 -7.13 -10.98 -7.66
CA ASP A 364 -6.83 -9.74 -8.35
C ASP A 364 -5.57 -9.90 -9.23
N LEU A 365 -4.55 -10.64 -8.77
CA LEU A 365 -3.34 -10.92 -9.55
C LEU A 365 -3.61 -11.79 -10.78
N LYS A 366 -4.65 -12.62 -10.80
CA LYS A 366 -5.03 -13.37 -12.01
C LYS A 366 -5.60 -12.44 -13.08
N GLU A 367 -6.47 -11.51 -12.68
CA GLU A 367 -6.97 -10.46 -13.57
C GLU A 367 -5.81 -9.63 -14.13
N ARG A 368 -4.88 -9.22 -13.25
CA ARG A 368 -3.71 -8.44 -13.65
C ARG A 368 -2.76 -9.21 -14.56
N PHE A 369 -2.55 -10.51 -14.31
CA PHE A 369 -1.77 -11.35 -15.21
C PHE A 369 -2.43 -11.51 -16.58
N ALA A 370 -3.76 -11.66 -16.64
CA ALA A 370 -4.46 -11.76 -17.92
C ALA A 370 -4.27 -10.49 -18.78
N GLU A 371 -4.33 -9.32 -18.16
CA GLU A 371 -4.05 -8.05 -18.84
C GLU A 371 -2.58 -7.95 -19.26
N TYR A 372 -1.64 -8.32 -18.38
CA TYR A 372 -0.22 -8.39 -18.69
C TYR A 372 0.03 -9.27 -19.93
N ALA A 373 -0.51 -10.48 -19.95
CA ALA A 373 -0.37 -11.41 -21.06
C ALA A 373 -0.97 -10.85 -22.36
N SER A 374 -2.18 -10.27 -22.29
CA SER A 374 -2.85 -9.66 -23.45
C SER A 374 -2.09 -8.46 -24.06
N SER A 375 -1.23 -7.81 -23.27
CA SER A 375 -0.44 -6.66 -23.73
C SER A 375 0.74 -7.03 -24.62
N GLY A 376 1.09 -8.34 -24.70
CA GLY A 376 2.30 -8.84 -25.38
C GLY A 376 3.61 -8.44 -24.68
N ARG A 377 3.56 -7.82 -23.48
CA ARG A 377 4.76 -7.40 -22.74
C ARG A 377 5.68 -8.58 -22.41
N GLY A 378 5.12 -9.75 -22.13
CA GLY A 378 5.89 -10.96 -21.85
C GLY A 378 6.78 -11.43 -23.01
N GLU A 379 6.42 -11.06 -24.25
CA GLU A 379 7.12 -11.49 -25.47
C GLU A 379 8.15 -10.45 -25.96
N LYS A 380 8.09 -9.22 -25.45
CA LYS A 380 9.01 -8.15 -25.84
C LYS A 380 10.41 -8.39 -25.27
N GLU A 381 11.43 -8.03 -26.04
CA GLU A 381 12.80 -7.98 -25.53
C GLU A 381 12.92 -6.96 -24.39
N MET A 382 13.66 -7.34 -23.34
CA MET A 382 13.86 -6.55 -22.14
C MET A 382 15.22 -6.91 -21.52
N SER A 383 15.94 -5.91 -21.01
CA SER A 383 17.19 -6.14 -20.29
C SER A 383 16.95 -6.37 -18.80
N PHE A 384 17.80 -7.21 -18.20
CA PHE A 384 17.76 -7.57 -16.79
C PHE A 384 19.12 -7.31 -16.12
N ASP A 385 19.89 -6.31 -16.57
CA ASP A 385 21.29 -6.08 -16.18
C ASP A 385 21.50 -6.02 -14.66
N LEU A 386 20.59 -5.40 -13.91
CA LEU A 386 20.66 -5.35 -12.44
C LEU A 386 20.40 -6.72 -11.82
N ASP A 387 19.45 -7.49 -12.34
CA ASP A 387 19.19 -8.86 -11.88
C ASP A 387 20.41 -9.73 -12.18
N ASP A 388 21.00 -9.60 -13.36
CA ASP A 388 22.13 -10.41 -13.80
C ASP A 388 23.36 -10.16 -12.95
N LYS A 389 23.60 -8.88 -12.60
CA LYS A 389 24.61 -8.50 -11.61
C LYS A 389 24.33 -9.15 -10.26
N ILE A 390 23.08 -9.12 -9.79
CA ILE A 390 22.68 -9.72 -8.50
C ILE A 390 22.88 -11.23 -8.51
N LEU A 391 22.34 -11.92 -9.50
CA LEU A 391 22.40 -13.38 -9.64
C LEU A 391 23.85 -13.86 -9.77
N SER A 392 24.66 -13.17 -10.57
CA SER A 392 26.09 -13.47 -10.69
C SER A 392 26.83 -13.32 -9.36
N ALA A 393 26.52 -12.28 -8.58
CA ALA A 393 27.17 -12.03 -7.28
C ALA A 393 26.83 -13.08 -6.22
N VAL A 394 25.66 -13.75 -6.33
CA VAL A 394 25.25 -14.84 -5.42
C VAL A 394 25.49 -16.24 -6.01
N GLY A 395 26.20 -16.33 -7.14
CA GLY A 395 26.59 -17.61 -7.75
C GLY A 395 25.47 -18.35 -8.48
N VAL A 396 24.36 -17.67 -8.81
CA VAL A 396 23.27 -18.24 -9.61
C VAL A 396 23.58 -18.03 -11.10
N PRO A 397 23.62 -19.09 -11.92
CA PRO A 397 23.87 -18.96 -13.36
C PRO A 397 22.85 -18.04 -14.02
N VAL A 398 23.33 -17.01 -14.72
CA VAL A 398 22.48 -16.16 -15.56
C VAL A 398 22.23 -16.91 -16.86
N ALA A 399 20.96 -17.19 -17.18
CA ALA A 399 20.61 -17.66 -18.51
C ALA A 399 20.94 -16.53 -19.50
N VAL A 400 22.02 -16.73 -20.27
CA VAL A 400 22.38 -15.84 -21.37
C VAL A 400 21.25 -15.95 -22.39
N ALA A 401 20.60 -14.83 -22.71
CA ALA A 401 19.59 -14.80 -23.76
C ALA A 401 20.24 -15.31 -25.05
N ALA A 402 19.65 -16.36 -25.63
CA ALA A 402 20.06 -16.92 -26.91
C ALA A 402 19.59 -16.02 -28.06
#